data_AF-A0A2E5K3A9-F1
#
_entry.id   AF-A0A2E5K3A9-F1
#
_cell.length_a   1.000
_cell.length_b   1.000
_cell.length_c   1.000
_cell.angle_alpha   90.00
_cell.angle_beta   90.00
_cell.angle_gamma   90.00
#
_symmetry.space_group_name_H-M   'P 1'
#
loop_
_entity.id
_entity.type
_entity.pdbx_description
1 polymer ?
#
loop_
_entity_poly.entity_id
_entity_poly.type
_entity_poly.pdbx_seq_one_letter_code
_entity_poly.pdbx_strand_id
1 'polypeptide(L)'
;MDGLDIHFIHQRSKHENTLPLVITHGRPSSMIEFQDIIGPLTDLTAHEGSTNEAFHVICSSMPGFGFSDMLTTRGTAPTRLEKLWAN
;
A
#
# COMPACT_ATOMS: atom_id res chain seq x y z
N MET A 1 5.73 -11.95 -3.67
CA MET A 1 5.20 -12.75 -2.53
C MET A 1 4.60 -14.04 -3.08
N ASP A 2 4.85 -15.21 -2.50
CA ASP A 2 4.30 -16.51 -2.95
C ASP A 2 4.38 -16.79 -4.48
N GLY A 3 5.46 -16.33 -5.13
CA GLY A 3 5.66 -16.47 -6.57
C GLY A 3 4.83 -15.52 -7.45
N LEU A 4 4.18 -14.51 -6.86
CA LEU A 4 3.49 -13.42 -7.54
C LEU A 4 4.28 -12.13 -7.42
N ASP A 5 4.38 -11.40 -8.53
CA ASP A 5 4.87 -10.02 -8.54
C ASP A 5 3.75 -9.07 -8.14
N ILE A 6 3.99 -8.35 -7.05
CA ILE A 6 3.05 -7.37 -6.49
C ILE A 6 3.57 -5.98 -6.79
N HIS A 7 2.75 -5.20 -7.49
CA HIS A 7 3.04 -3.81 -7.74
C HIS A 7 2.70 -2.96 -6.51
N PHE A 8 3.64 -2.11 -6.12
CA PHE A 8 3.43 -1.12 -5.07
C PHE A 8 4.20 0.17 -5.35
N ILE A 9 3.70 1.26 -4.80
CA ILE A 9 4.43 2.51 -4.62
C ILE A 9 4.97 2.51 -3.21
N HIS A 10 6.24 2.87 -3.05
CA HIS A 10 6.84 3.13 -1.76
C HIS A 10 7.32 4.59 -1.70
N GLN A 11 6.57 5.42 -0.99
CA GLN A 11 6.94 6.80 -0.72
C GLN A 11 7.52 6.89 0.69
N ARG A 12 8.81 7.21 0.78
CA ARG A 12 9.47 7.38 2.08
C ARG A 12 9.23 8.80 2.60
N SER A 13 8.83 8.91 3.86
CA SER A 13 8.96 10.18 4.59
C SER A 13 10.44 10.61 4.67
N LYS A 14 10.64 11.93 4.70
CA LYS A 14 11.92 12.58 4.96
C LYS A 14 12.21 12.78 6.46
N HIS A 15 11.24 12.49 7.33
CA HIS A 15 11.36 12.68 8.78
C HIS A 15 11.90 11.43 9.47
N GLU A 16 12.70 11.63 10.52
CA GLU A 16 13.23 10.55 11.36
C GLU A 16 12.13 9.94 12.25
N ASN A 17 12.31 8.67 12.63
CA ASN A 17 11.39 7.93 13.51
C ASN A 17 9.93 7.84 13.02
N THR A 18 9.72 7.83 11.70
CA THR A 18 8.39 7.73 11.09
C THR A 18 7.89 6.29 11.02
N LEU A 19 6.58 6.12 11.18
CA LEU A 19 5.95 4.80 11.21
C LEU A 19 5.70 4.28 9.79
N PRO A 20 5.83 2.96 9.54
CA PRO A 20 5.37 2.39 8.28
C PRO A 20 3.84 2.31 8.23
N LEU A 21 3.25 2.68 7.10
CA LEU A 21 1.82 2.53 6.81
C LEU A 21 1.64 1.78 5.48
N VAL A 22 0.96 0.65 5.52
CA VAL A 22 0.58 -0.13 4.33
C VAL A 22 -0.89 0.16 4.01
N ILE A 23 -1.16 0.60 2.78
CA ILE A 23 -2.52 0.87 2.29
C ILE A 23 -2.78 -0.01 1.07
N THR A 24 -3.92 -0.71 1.08
CA THR A 24 -4.36 -1.55 -0.04
C THR A 24 -5.83 -1.24 -0.34
N HIS A 25 -6.16 -1.14 -1.61
CA HIS A 25 -7.54 -0.90 -2.07
C HIS A 25 -8.37 -2.19 -2.07
N GLY A 26 -9.69 -2.06 -1.99
CA GLY A 26 -10.64 -3.16 -2.18
C GLY A 26 -11.21 -3.21 -3.61
N ARG A 27 -12.16 -4.12 -3.84
CA ARG A 27 -13.07 -4.04 -5.01
C ARG A 27 -14.24 -3.11 -4.68
N PRO A 28 -14.71 -2.25 -5.60
CA PRO A 28 -14.29 -2.04 -6.99
C PRO A 28 -13.24 -0.91 -7.19
N SER A 29 -12.46 -0.59 -6.16
CA SER A 29 -11.51 0.54 -6.11
C SER A 29 -10.13 0.19 -6.73
N SER A 30 -9.26 1.19 -6.83
CA SER A 30 -7.88 1.11 -7.33
C SER A 30 -6.91 1.88 -6.43
N MET A 31 -5.64 1.49 -6.42
CA MET A 31 -4.59 2.20 -5.66
C MET A 31 -4.41 3.67 -6.07
N ILE A 32 -4.87 4.04 -7.27
CA ILE A 32 -4.82 5.43 -7.77
C ILE A 32 -5.62 6.37 -6.87
N GLU A 33 -6.67 5.89 -6.20
CA GLU A 33 -7.47 6.69 -5.28
C GLU A 33 -6.65 7.26 -4.12
N PHE A 34 -5.48 6.69 -3.82
CA PHE A 34 -4.61 7.15 -2.75
C PHE A 34 -3.55 8.18 -3.20
N GLN A 35 -3.45 8.50 -4.49
CA GLN A 35 -2.38 9.36 -5.01
C GLN A 35 -2.33 10.73 -4.30
N ASP A 36 -3.50 11.29 -3.98
CA ASP A 36 -3.60 12.63 -3.39
C ASP A 36 -3.31 12.63 -1.88
N ILE A 37 -3.36 11.48 -1.21
CA ILE A 37 -3.11 11.36 0.24
C ILE A 37 -1.68 10.88 0.56
N ILE A 38 -0.98 10.24 -0.39
CA ILE A 38 0.40 9.74 -0.17
C ILE A 38 1.37 10.87 0.19
N GLY A 39 1.29 12.00 -0.51
CA GLY A 39 2.13 13.18 -0.23
C GLY A 39 1.90 13.70 1.19
N PRO A 40 0.66 14.09 1.54
CA PRO A 40 0.33 14.57 2.88
C PRO A 40 0.73 13.62 4.01
N LEU A 41 0.58 12.30 3.83
CA LEU A 41 0.95 11.32 4.85
C LEU A 41 2.46 11.18 5.06
N THR A 42 3.28 11.55 4.08
CA THR A 42 4.74 11.36 4.12
C THR A 42 5.50 12.64 4.48
N ASP A 43 4.89 13.81 4.32
CA ASP A 43 5.50 15.12 4.60
C ASP A 43 4.50 16.06 5.30
N LEU A 44 4.29 15.84 6.60
CA LEU A 44 3.34 16.65 7.40
C LEU A 44 3.84 18.06 7.70
N THR A 45 5.14 18.36 7.51
CA THR A 45 5.64 19.74 7.67
C THR A 45 5.10 20.70 6.59
N ALA A 46 4.65 20.16 5.47
CA ALA A 46 3.96 20.93 4.44
C ALA A 46 2.45 21.14 4.74
N HIS A 47 1.91 20.53 5.80
CA HIS A 47 0.46 20.42 6.05
C HIS A 47 0.04 20.65 7.53
N GLU A 48 0.84 21.38 8.31
CA GLU A 48 0.54 21.78 9.71
C GLU A 48 0.41 20.63 10.74
N GLY A 49 1.00 19.46 10.47
CA GLY A 49 1.07 18.33 11.42
C GLY A 49 2.41 18.23 12.18
N SER A 50 2.49 17.37 13.20
CA SER A 50 3.76 17.07 13.87
C SER A 50 4.61 16.11 13.03
N THR A 51 5.93 16.28 13.01
CA THR A 51 6.84 15.37 12.27
C THR A 51 6.76 13.93 12.76
N ASN A 52 6.41 13.73 14.04
CA ASN A 52 6.22 12.40 14.63
C ASN A 52 4.96 11.68 14.16
N GLU A 53 4.10 12.33 13.38
CA GLU A 53 2.87 11.75 12.85
C GLU A 53 3.01 11.34 11.37
N ALA A 54 4.19 11.56 10.76
CA ALA A 54 4.42 11.21 9.37
C ALA A 54 4.69 9.70 9.19
N PHE A 55 4.37 9.19 8.00
CA PHE A 55 4.49 7.79 7.65
C PHE A 55 5.44 7.54 6.48
N HIS A 56 6.13 6.40 6.49
CA HIS A 56 6.57 5.77 5.24
C HIS A 56 5.36 5.03 4.65
N VAL A 57 4.92 5.41 3.46
CA VAL A 57 3.71 4.85 2.85
C VAL A 57 4.08 3.80 1.81
N ILE A 58 3.55 2.60 1.98
CA ILE A 58 3.54 1.54 0.97
C ILE A 58 2.10 1.40 0.47
N CYS A 59 1.86 1.76 -0.78
CA CYS A 59 0.55 1.67 -1.42
C CYS A 59 0.59 0.59 -2.48
N SER A 60 -0.09 -0.54 -2.24
CA SER A 60 -0.02 -1.72 -3.10
C SER A 60 -1.32 -1.97 -3.86
N SER A 61 -1.17 -2.45 -5.10
CA SER A 61 -2.27 -3.08 -5.81
C SER A 61 -2.55 -4.46 -5.20
N MET A 62 -3.83 -4.81 -5.09
CA MET A 62 -4.21 -6.16 -4.69
C MET A 62 -3.78 -7.18 -5.77
N PRO A 63 -3.37 -8.41 -5.41
CA PRO A 63 -3.16 -9.48 -6.39
C PRO A 63 -4.33 -9.62 -7.37
N GLY A 64 -4.03 -9.65 -8.67
CA GLY A 64 -5.02 -9.65 -9.75
C GLY A 64 -5.68 -8.30 -10.05
N PHE A 65 -5.12 -7.19 -9.55
CA PHE A 65 -5.57 -5.83 -9.81
C PHE A 65 -4.44 -4.95 -10.36
N GLY A 66 -4.81 -4.04 -11.26
CA GLY A 66 -3.91 -3.02 -11.79
C GLY A 66 -2.66 -3.64 -12.42
N PHE A 67 -1.52 -3.36 -11.80
CA PHE A 67 -0.20 -3.80 -12.27
C PHE A 67 0.36 -5.01 -11.49
N SER A 68 -0.42 -5.61 -10.58
CA SER A 68 -0.01 -6.84 -9.89
C SER A 68 -0.40 -8.08 -10.69
N ASP A 69 0.39 -9.14 -10.57
CA ASP A 69 0.15 -10.40 -11.25
C ASP A 69 -1.24 -10.95 -10.98
N MET A 70 -1.80 -11.57 -12.01
CA MET A 70 -3.04 -12.35 -11.90
C MET A 70 -2.81 -13.59 -11.05
N LEU A 71 -3.80 -13.91 -10.22
CA LEU A 71 -3.78 -15.13 -9.42
C LEU A 71 -3.80 -16.35 -10.37
N THR A 72 -2.70 -17.10 -10.39
CA THR A 72 -2.48 -18.24 -11.30
C THR A 72 -3.22 -19.51 -10.86
N THR A 73 -3.76 -19.54 -9.64
CA THR A 73 -4.52 -20.67 -9.10
C THR A 73 -6.01 -20.35 -9.08
N ARG A 74 -6.86 -21.20 -9.68
CA ARG A 74 -8.32 -21.09 -9.56
C ARG A 74 -8.75 -21.29 -8.10
N GLY A 75 -9.60 -20.41 -7.57
CA GLY A 75 -10.21 -20.57 -6.24
C GLY A 75 -9.45 -19.91 -5.08
N THR A 76 -8.83 -18.75 -5.29
CA THR A 76 -8.39 -17.88 -4.18
C THR A 76 -9.60 -17.37 -3.41
N ALA A 77 -10.00 -18.14 -2.40
CA ALA A 77 -10.90 -17.68 -1.35
C ALA A 77 -10.30 -16.42 -0.67
N PRO A 78 -11.13 -15.50 -0.17
CA PRO A 78 -10.68 -14.29 0.54
C PRO A 78 -9.61 -14.56 1.61
N THR A 79 -9.71 -15.73 2.27
CA THR A 79 -8.78 -16.20 3.31
C THR A 79 -7.33 -16.43 2.85
N ARG A 80 -7.06 -16.54 1.54
CA ARG A 80 -5.68 -16.66 1.03
C ARG A 80 -5.03 -15.30 0.78
N LEU A 81 -5.83 -14.28 0.46
CA LEU A 81 -5.35 -12.92 0.30
C LEU A 81 -4.83 -12.38 1.64
N GLU A 82 -5.57 -12.58 2.73
CA GLU A 82 -5.17 -12.18 4.09
C GLU A 82 -3.82 -12.77 4.50
N LYS A 83 -3.57 -14.04 4.14
CA LYS A 83 -2.30 -14.72 4.42
C LYS A 83 -1.13 -14.20 3.59
N LEU A 84 -1.40 -13.64 2.40
CA LEU A 84 -0.35 -13.09 1.54
C LEU A 84 0.28 -11.83 2.18
N TRP A 85 -0.52 -11.03 2.87
CA TRP A 85 -0.07 -9.79 3.52
C TRP A 85 0.53 -10.00 4.91
N ALA A 86 0.30 -11.15 5.52
CA ALA A 86 0.75 -11.46 6.88
C ALA A 86 2.19 -11.99 6.97
N ASN A 87 2.83 -12.29 5.84
CA ASN A 87 4.17 -12.89 5.75
C ASN A 87 5.24 -11.89 5.33
#